data_AF-A0A521ZUH4-F1
#
_entry.id   AF-A0A521ZUH4-F1
#
_cell.length_a   1.000
_cell.length_b   1.000
_cell.length_c   1.000
_cell.angle_alpha   90.00
_cell.angle_beta   90.00
_cell.angle_gamma   90.00
#
_symmetry.space_group_name_H-M   'P 1'
#
loop_
_entity.id
_entity.type
_entity.pdbx_description
1 polymer ?
#
loop_
_entity_poly.entity_id
_entity_poly.type
_entity_poly.pdbx_seq_one_letter_code
_entity_poly.pdbx_strand_id
1 'polypeptide(L)'
;MKTKKSNPLLLTLLLLLASLVPLFFIFQLNDPRISYFIPDIIKKRLGRSVSPSNVTSPFDNPANKILFAKNGDTEIYKVQEGDQWAVLIGDQKSALYDAVDNPTFSPDGTRFAYSATLDNQEFVVVDNTPQENRYLNIKQILFSPDGKILAYLAENSDGSLVIINGVEGKTYQDIGTLETEAGVTFLSFTPDSQNIVYRAEEGQKTFVIVNTAEGKRYAEITTIYFSSDGSQIAYYAEDGNQLYTIINNQVTNVQPINPTPPNTNPPPPSTPPQANTTPNSAKSKSRNLSPGIDNQPDKLNPLICGQTTDCNF
;
A
#
# COMPACT_ATOMS: atom_id res chain seq x y z
N MET A 1 68.56 41.03 12.48
CA MET A 1 68.54 41.48 13.89
C MET A 1 67.14 41.28 14.47
N LYS A 2 67.05 40.39 15.48
CA LYS A 2 66.04 40.24 16.54
C LYS A 2 64.58 40.71 16.31
N THR A 3 63.72 39.72 16.03
CA THR A 3 62.52 39.29 16.79
C THR A 3 61.74 40.31 17.62
N LYS A 4 60.42 40.33 17.43
CA LYS A 4 59.46 40.51 18.53
C LYS A 4 58.29 39.51 18.37
N LYS A 5 58.41 38.36 19.03
CA LYS A 5 57.29 37.47 19.38
C LYS A 5 56.67 38.03 20.65
N SER A 6 55.36 38.28 20.64
CA SER A 6 54.55 38.50 21.84
C SER A 6 53.60 37.32 22.04
N ASN A 7 53.40 37.00 23.31
CA ASN A 7 53.05 35.73 23.94
C ASN A 7 51.59 35.26 23.70
N PRO A 8 51.32 33.95 23.53
CA PRO A 8 49.99 33.39 23.29
C PRO A 8 49.31 32.98 24.61
N LEU A 9 49.00 33.95 25.48
CA LEU A 9 48.38 33.67 26.79
C LEU A 9 47.50 34.81 27.34
N LEU A 10 47.17 35.81 26.51
CA LEU A 10 46.32 36.94 26.92
C LEU A 10 45.02 37.09 26.08
N LEU A 11 44.77 36.17 25.13
CA LEU A 11 43.50 36.08 24.41
C LEU A 11 42.70 34.82 24.77
N THR A 12 43.12 34.13 25.83
CA THR A 12 42.49 32.93 26.41
C THR A 12 41.58 33.27 27.59
N LEU A 13 41.08 34.50 27.70
CA LEU A 13 40.19 34.94 28.79
C LEU A 13 38.93 35.68 28.32
N LEU A 14 38.54 35.53 27.04
CA LEU A 14 37.36 36.21 26.46
C LEU A 14 36.44 35.30 25.62
N LEU A 15 36.62 33.97 25.68
CA LEU A 15 35.75 32.99 25.00
C LEU A 15 35.29 31.87 25.97
N LEU A 16 34.91 32.28 27.17
CA LEU A 16 34.20 31.46 28.16
C LEU A 16 32.77 32.01 28.27
N LEU A 17 31.88 31.54 27.39
CA LEU A 17 30.40 31.58 27.49
C LEU A 17 29.76 30.97 26.22
N ALA A 18 30.15 29.74 25.87
CA ALA A 18 29.45 28.93 24.87
C ALA A 18 29.01 27.62 25.53
N SER A 19 28.00 27.72 26.39
CA SER A 19 27.25 26.58 26.91
C SER A 19 25.78 26.99 27.07
N LEU A 20 24.87 26.12 26.62
CA LEU A 20 23.41 26.10 26.79
C LEU A 20 22.59 26.79 25.66
N VAL A 21 22.07 26.08 24.64
CA VAL A 21 20.85 25.20 24.60
C VAL A 21 19.55 26.04 24.42
N PRO A 22 18.46 25.62 23.72
CA PRO A 22 18.26 24.69 22.57
C PRO A 22 17.26 25.19 21.49
N LEU A 23 16.95 24.28 20.54
CA LEU A 23 15.74 24.09 19.72
C LEU A 23 14.42 24.82 20.10
N PHE A 24 13.65 25.12 19.05
CA PHE A 24 12.18 25.17 18.94
C PHE A 24 11.41 26.41 19.45
N PHE A 25 10.90 27.22 18.50
CA PHE A 25 9.51 27.72 18.35
C PHE A 25 9.48 28.38 16.95
N ILE A 26 8.86 27.76 15.94
CA ILE A 26 7.45 27.94 15.51
C ILE A 26 7.15 29.34 14.97
N PHE A 27 6.84 29.35 13.66
CA PHE A 27 5.89 30.19 12.92
C PHE A 27 6.02 31.73 12.90
N GLN A 28 5.86 32.24 11.66
CA GLN A 28 5.24 33.51 11.27
C GLN A 28 6.07 34.78 11.47
N LEU A 29 6.49 35.41 10.36
CA LEU A 29 5.72 36.49 9.73
C LEU A 29 6.47 37.08 8.53
N ASN A 30 5.71 37.31 7.46
CA ASN A 30 5.99 38.23 6.37
C ASN A 30 6.65 39.53 6.86
N ASP A 31 7.87 39.82 6.41
CA ASP A 31 8.44 41.17 6.46
C ASP A 31 8.61 41.72 5.03
N PRO A 32 7.79 42.70 4.59
CA PRO A 32 7.90 43.32 3.28
C PRO A 32 9.10 44.28 3.13
N ARG A 33 10.10 44.25 4.02
CA ARG A 33 11.26 45.16 3.99
C ARG A 33 12.57 44.50 3.59
N ILE A 34 12.58 43.21 3.27
CA ILE A 34 13.76 42.53 2.71
C ILE A 34 13.68 42.57 1.19
N SER A 35 14.26 43.62 0.60
CA SER A 35 14.50 43.71 -0.85
C SER A 35 15.74 42.87 -1.18
N TYR A 36 15.55 41.70 -1.78
CA TYR A 36 16.66 40.91 -2.30
C TYR A 36 17.18 41.55 -3.60
N PHE A 37 18.45 41.95 -3.58
CA PHE A 37 19.19 42.38 -4.75
C PHE A 37 19.37 41.20 -5.71
N ILE A 38 18.53 41.12 -6.75
CA ILE A 38 18.71 40.17 -7.85
C ILE A 38 19.68 40.79 -8.87
N PRO A 39 20.86 40.18 -9.12
CA PRO A 39 21.80 40.65 -10.12
C PRO A 39 21.14 40.71 -11.51
N ASP A 40 21.44 41.74 -12.29
CA ASP A 40 20.78 41.99 -13.59
C ASP A 40 20.97 40.85 -14.63
N ILE A 41 21.93 39.96 -14.41
CA ILE A 41 22.12 38.73 -15.19
C ILE A 41 20.97 37.73 -15.03
N ILE A 42 20.29 37.73 -13.87
CA ILE A 42 19.11 36.89 -13.61
C ILE A 42 17.83 37.58 -14.12
N LYS A 43 17.76 38.92 -14.06
CA LYS A 43 16.64 39.69 -14.65
C LYS A 43 16.54 39.53 -16.17
N LYS A 44 17.67 39.29 -16.86
CA LYS A 44 17.69 39.04 -18.31
C LYS A 44 17.17 37.66 -18.72
N ARG A 45 16.93 36.74 -17.77
CA ARG A 45 16.38 35.39 -18.02
C ARG A 45 14.93 35.21 -17.56
N LEU A 46 14.34 36.23 -16.93
CA LEU A 46 12.92 36.27 -16.52
C LEU A 46 12.10 37.28 -17.35
N GLY A 47 12.52 37.50 -18.60
CA GLY A 47 11.91 38.45 -19.53
C GLY A 47 11.08 37.77 -20.63
N ARG A 48 9.95 37.17 -20.24
CA ARG A 48 8.66 37.18 -20.96
C ARG A 48 7.74 36.17 -20.28
N SER A 49 6.78 36.69 -19.52
CA SER A 49 5.46 36.07 -19.52
C SER A 49 5.00 36.08 -20.97
N VAL A 50 5.22 34.96 -21.66
CA VAL A 50 4.48 34.67 -22.88
C VAL A 50 3.11 34.28 -22.34
N SER A 51 2.16 35.23 -22.37
CA SER A 51 0.74 34.84 -22.46
C SER A 51 0.67 33.68 -23.45
N PRO A 52 -0.05 32.58 -23.15
CA PRO A 52 -0.07 31.45 -24.05
C PRO A 52 -0.36 32.00 -25.44
N SER A 53 0.64 31.86 -26.30
CA SER A 53 0.46 32.20 -27.69
C SER A 53 -0.74 31.34 -28.10
N ASN A 54 -1.71 31.94 -28.78
CA ASN A 54 -2.75 31.20 -29.47
C ASN A 54 -2.09 30.34 -30.56
N VAL A 55 -1.31 29.34 -30.15
CA VAL A 55 -1.00 28.16 -30.92
C VAL A 55 -2.28 27.38 -30.78
N THR A 56 -3.26 27.75 -31.59
CA THR A 56 -4.40 26.89 -31.77
C THR A 56 -3.82 25.60 -32.32
N SER A 57 -3.87 24.54 -31.51
CA SER A 57 -3.52 23.23 -32.00
C SER A 57 -4.38 23.00 -33.26
N PRO A 58 -3.88 22.35 -34.32
CA PRO A 58 -4.75 21.97 -35.44
C PRO A 58 -5.94 21.09 -35.00
N PHE A 59 -5.97 20.66 -33.74
CA PHE A 59 -7.04 19.92 -33.06
C PHE A 59 -7.97 20.78 -32.19
N ASP A 60 -7.97 22.11 -32.36
CA ASP A 60 -8.75 23.09 -31.59
C ASP A 60 -10.27 23.11 -31.88
N ASN A 61 -10.88 21.96 -32.22
CA ASN A 61 -12.32 21.83 -32.09
C ASN A 61 -12.64 21.35 -30.65
N PRO A 62 -13.02 22.24 -29.71
CA PRO A 62 -13.26 21.87 -28.33
C PRO A 62 -14.45 20.91 -28.16
N ALA A 63 -15.31 20.75 -29.18
CA ALA A 63 -16.52 19.93 -29.08
C ALA A 63 -16.24 18.42 -28.90
N ASN A 64 -15.06 17.93 -29.30
CA ASN A 64 -14.74 16.49 -29.29
C ASN A 64 -13.59 16.11 -28.35
N LYS A 65 -13.11 17.06 -27.53
CA LYS A 65 -11.96 16.86 -26.63
C LYS A 65 -12.46 16.53 -25.22
N ILE A 66 -12.13 15.35 -24.72
CA ILE A 66 -12.53 14.85 -23.40
C ILE A 66 -11.28 14.73 -22.53
N LEU A 67 -11.32 15.27 -21.30
CA LEU A 67 -10.25 15.07 -20.33
C LEU A 67 -10.12 13.56 -20.06
N PHE A 68 -8.95 13.01 -20.37
CA PHE A 68 -8.69 11.58 -20.27
C PHE A 68 -8.00 11.26 -18.94
N ALA A 69 -6.98 12.04 -18.57
CA ALA A 69 -6.35 11.96 -17.26
C ALA A 69 -5.69 13.29 -16.89
N LYS A 70 -5.43 13.46 -15.59
CA LYS A 70 -4.75 14.63 -15.04
C LYS A 70 -3.78 14.22 -13.94
N ASN A 71 -2.58 14.79 -13.95
CA ASN A 71 -1.61 14.70 -12.86
C ASN A 71 -0.99 16.08 -12.62
N GLY A 72 -1.33 16.72 -11.50
CA GLY A 72 -0.99 18.11 -11.23
C GLY A 72 -1.52 19.04 -12.33
N ASP A 73 -0.64 19.78 -12.98
CA ASP A 73 -0.96 20.69 -14.09
C ASP A 73 -0.96 19.99 -15.46
N THR A 74 -0.52 18.72 -15.53
CA THR A 74 -0.50 17.96 -16.79
C THR A 74 -1.87 17.35 -17.04
N GLU A 75 -2.47 17.70 -18.18
CA GLU A 75 -3.75 17.16 -18.63
C GLU A 75 -3.56 16.42 -19.96
N ILE A 76 -4.04 15.18 -20.00
CA ILE A 76 -4.10 14.36 -21.21
C ILE A 76 -5.55 14.31 -21.65
N TYR A 77 -5.76 14.42 -22.95
CA TYR A 77 -7.09 14.42 -23.53
C TYR A 77 -7.23 13.29 -24.54
N LYS A 78 -8.45 12.77 -24.69
CA LYS A 78 -8.82 11.96 -25.85
C LYS A 78 -9.77 12.74 -26.74
N VAL A 79 -9.58 12.62 -28.05
CA VAL A 79 -10.35 13.33 -29.06
C VAL A 79 -11.03 12.33 -29.97
N GLN A 80 -12.35 12.49 -30.14
CA GLN A 80 -13.12 11.66 -31.04
C GLN A 80 -13.09 12.22 -32.48
N GLU A 81 -12.72 11.37 -33.44
CA GLU A 81 -12.70 11.66 -34.87
C GLU A 81 -13.47 10.57 -35.63
N GLY A 82 -14.71 10.88 -36.00
CA GLY A 82 -15.64 9.86 -36.48
C GLY A 82 -15.94 8.84 -35.38
N ASP A 83 -15.74 7.57 -35.68
CA ASP A 83 -15.94 6.46 -34.74
C ASP A 83 -14.65 6.06 -34.00
N GLN A 84 -13.56 6.80 -34.21
CA GLN A 84 -12.25 6.49 -33.64
C GLN A 84 -11.78 7.59 -32.66
N TRP A 85 -10.74 7.26 -31.90
CA TRP A 85 -10.18 8.08 -30.85
C TRP A 85 -8.68 8.28 -31.04
N ALA A 86 -8.21 9.51 -30.84
CA ALA A 86 -6.79 9.81 -30.63
C ALA A 86 -6.56 10.31 -29.21
N VAL A 87 -5.32 10.21 -28.74
CA VAL A 87 -4.87 10.77 -27.46
C VAL A 87 -3.93 11.94 -27.73
N LEU A 88 -4.16 13.05 -27.03
CA LEU A 88 -3.33 14.25 -27.06
C LEU A 88 -2.46 14.30 -25.80
N ILE A 89 -1.15 14.15 -25.99
CA ILE A 89 -0.13 14.26 -24.94
C ILE A 89 0.73 15.49 -25.26
N GLY A 90 0.49 16.59 -24.55
CA GLY A 90 1.05 17.89 -24.92
C GLY A 90 0.65 18.29 -26.35
N ASP A 91 1.64 18.60 -27.19
CA ASP A 91 1.42 18.95 -28.60
C ASP A 91 1.39 17.74 -29.55
N GLN A 92 1.55 16.53 -29.02
CA GLN A 92 1.57 15.31 -29.81
C GLN A 92 0.20 14.64 -29.81
N LYS A 93 -0.25 14.25 -31.01
CA LYS A 93 -1.44 13.43 -31.22
C LYS A 93 -1.02 12.04 -31.63
N SER A 94 -1.60 11.02 -31.00
CA SER A 94 -1.38 9.62 -31.37
C SER A 94 -2.13 9.23 -32.66
N ALA A 95 -1.95 7.99 -33.11
CA ALA A 95 -2.78 7.42 -34.18
C ALA A 95 -4.26 7.33 -33.77
N LEU A 96 -5.13 7.05 -34.73
CA LEU A 96 -6.54 6.76 -34.48
C LEU A 96 -6.70 5.29 -34.08
N TYR A 97 -7.49 5.08 -33.03
CA TYR A 97 -7.81 3.78 -32.46
C TYR A 97 -9.33 3.63 -32.32
N ASP A 98 -9.84 2.41 -32.31
CA ASP A 98 -11.26 2.15 -32.16
C ASP A 98 -11.75 2.51 -30.75
N ALA A 99 -10.89 2.32 -29.74
CA ALA A 99 -11.11 2.76 -28.37
C ALA A 99 -9.79 3.10 -27.66
N VAL A 100 -9.86 3.92 -26.61
CA VAL A 100 -8.74 4.22 -25.71
C VAL A 100 -9.23 4.36 -24.26
N ASP A 101 -8.59 3.61 -23.35
CA ASP A 101 -8.99 3.44 -21.95
C ASP A 101 -7.78 3.28 -21.01
N ASN A 102 -8.02 3.05 -19.71
CA ASN A 102 -7.00 2.83 -18.67
C ASN A 102 -5.85 3.86 -18.61
N PRO A 103 -6.15 5.18 -18.60
CA PRO A 103 -5.11 6.19 -18.62
C PRO A 103 -4.34 6.22 -17.29
N THR A 104 -3.02 6.14 -17.38
CA THR A 104 -2.14 5.93 -16.21
C THR A 104 -0.90 6.81 -16.32
N PHE A 105 -0.67 7.66 -15.32
CA PHE A 105 0.58 8.41 -15.18
C PHE A 105 1.60 7.61 -14.35
N SER A 106 2.89 7.80 -14.64
CA SER A 106 3.92 7.53 -13.64
C SER A 106 3.76 8.48 -12.46
N PRO A 107 4.22 8.12 -11.24
CA PRO A 107 4.03 8.95 -10.05
C PRO A 107 4.64 10.36 -10.18
N ASP A 108 5.76 10.48 -10.88
CA ASP A 108 6.42 11.77 -11.16
C ASP A 108 5.76 12.55 -12.32
N GLY A 109 4.77 11.98 -12.99
CA GLY A 109 4.05 12.57 -14.12
C GLY A 109 4.86 12.68 -15.41
N THR A 110 6.07 12.12 -15.46
CA THR A 110 6.96 12.22 -16.64
C THR A 110 6.61 11.23 -17.73
N ARG A 111 5.86 10.18 -17.39
CA ARG A 111 5.42 9.14 -18.32
C ARG A 111 3.92 8.92 -18.26
N PHE A 112 3.37 8.46 -19.37
CA PHE A 112 1.95 8.19 -19.52
C PHE A 112 1.72 6.91 -20.34
N ALA A 113 0.81 6.06 -19.86
CA ALA A 113 0.40 4.84 -20.53
C ALA A 113 -1.14 4.75 -20.60
N TYR A 114 -1.65 4.07 -21.62
CA TYR A 114 -3.08 3.80 -21.79
C TYR A 114 -3.28 2.53 -22.64
N SER A 115 -4.45 1.89 -22.55
CA SER A 115 -4.82 0.83 -23.48
C SER A 115 -5.49 1.42 -24.73
N ALA A 116 -5.18 0.88 -25.90
CA ALA A 116 -5.78 1.23 -27.17
C ALA A 116 -6.30 -0.03 -27.85
N THR A 117 -7.42 0.09 -28.56
CA THR A 117 -8.02 -1.00 -29.34
C THR A 117 -7.86 -0.71 -30.83
N LEU A 118 -7.39 -1.69 -31.59
CA LEU A 118 -7.39 -1.65 -33.05
C LEU A 118 -7.66 -3.06 -33.58
N ASP A 119 -8.55 -3.18 -34.57
CA ASP A 119 -8.89 -4.46 -35.20
C ASP A 119 -9.36 -5.54 -34.19
N ASN A 120 -10.12 -5.12 -33.16
CA ASN A 120 -10.60 -5.95 -32.05
C ASN A 120 -9.50 -6.54 -31.15
N GLN A 121 -8.31 -5.95 -31.14
CA GLN A 121 -7.23 -6.31 -30.23
C GLN A 121 -6.79 -5.10 -29.40
N GLU A 122 -6.51 -5.33 -28.13
CA GLU A 122 -5.99 -4.32 -27.23
C GLU A 122 -4.46 -4.37 -27.12
N PHE A 123 -3.83 -3.21 -26.94
CA PHE A 123 -2.42 -3.07 -26.65
C PHE A 123 -2.16 -1.83 -25.80
N VAL A 124 -1.03 -1.81 -25.10
CA VAL A 124 -0.61 -0.64 -24.33
C VAL A 124 0.14 0.33 -25.24
N VAL A 125 -0.16 1.61 -25.12
CA VAL A 125 0.65 2.71 -25.67
C VAL A 125 1.35 3.39 -24.51
N VAL A 126 2.64 3.66 -24.68
CA VAL A 126 3.51 4.28 -23.68
C VAL A 126 4.17 5.50 -24.31
N ASP A 127 3.94 6.69 -23.77
CA ASP A 127 4.55 7.93 -24.25
C ASP A 127 4.40 8.09 -25.78
N ASN A 128 3.16 7.93 -26.27
CA ASN A 128 2.77 7.89 -27.70
C ASN A 128 3.38 6.74 -28.54
N THR A 129 4.02 5.76 -27.93
CA THR A 129 4.62 4.61 -28.61
C THR A 129 3.82 3.34 -28.35
N PRO A 130 3.13 2.77 -29.37
CA PRO A 130 2.45 1.48 -29.24
C PRO A 130 3.43 0.36 -28.91
N GLN A 131 3.07 -0.48 -27.93
CA GLN A 131 3.77 -1.74 -27.67
C GLN A 131 3.39 -2.79 -28.72
N GLU A 132 4.24 -3.80 -28.93
CA GLU A 132 4.04 -4.80 -30.00
C GLU A 132 3.01 -5.87 -29.66
N ASN A 133 2.91 -6.26 -28.38
CA ASN A 133 2.01 -7.34 -27.97
C ASN A 133 0.53 -6.93 -28.11
N ARG A 134 -0.31 -7.92 -28.37
CA ARG A 134 -1.75 -7.75 -28.63
C ARG A 134 -2.53 -8.74 -27.77
N TYR A 135 -3.64 -8.26 -27.20
CA TYR A 135 -4.44 -8.99 -26.22
C TYR A 135 -5.93 -8.89 -26.55
N LEU A 136 -6.72 -9.76 -25.93
CA LEU A 136 -8.17 -9.69 -26.00
C LEU A 136 -8.73 -8.58 -25.09
N ASN A 137 -8.02 -8.28 -24.00
CA ASN A 137 -8.45 -7.32 -22.98
C ASN A 137 -7.25 -6.88 -22.11
N ILE A 138 -7.22 -5.63 -21.68
CA ILE A 138 -6.28 -5.07 -20.70
C ILE A 138 -7.08 -4.54 -19.50
N LYS A 139 -6.94 -5.20 -18.34
CA LYS A 139 -7.75 -4.91 -17.14
C LYS A 139 -7.19 -3.80 -16.26
N GLN A 140 -5.87 -3.69 -16.17
CA GLN A 140 -5.20 -2.73 -15.30
C GLN A 140 -3.80 -2.41 -15.83
N ILE A 141 -3.43 -1.14 -15.78
CA ILE A 141 -2.09 -0.63 -16.08
C ILE A 141 -1.60 0.13 -14.84
N LEU A 142 -0.34 -0.05 -14.46
CA LEU A 142 0.26 0.66 -13.33
C LEU A 142 1.77 0.83 -13.49
N PHE A 143 2.28 1.94 -12.95
CA PHE A 143 3.70 2.14 -12.75
C PHE A 143 4.12 1.77 -11.33
N SER A 144 5.37 1.35 -11.14
CA SER A 144 5.98 1.27 -9.82
C SER A 144 6.01 2.65 -9.14
N PRO A 145 6.07 2.71 -7.79
CA PRO A 145 6.16 3.97 -7.06
C PRO A 145 7.33 4.89 -7.49
N ASP A 146 8.43 4.32 -7.97
CA ASP A 146 9.56 5.06 -8.54
C ASP A 146 9.44 5.39 -10.04
N GLY A 147 8.34 4.99 -10.69
CA GLY A 147 8.02 5.26 -12.10
C GLY A 147 8.82 4.44 -13.13
N LYS A 148 9.72 3.56 -12.69
CA LYS A 148 10.66 2.87 -13.59
C LYS A 148 10.09 1.60 -14.22
N ILE A 149 9.19 0.92 -13.52
CA ILE A 149 8.60 -0.33 -13.99
C ILE A 149 7.17 -0.04 -14.43
N LEU A 150 6.82 -0.43 -15.65
CA LEU A 150 5.45 -0.49 -16.11
C LEU A 150 4.99 -1.95 -16.02
N ALA A 151 3.83 -2.17 -15.41
CA ALA A 151 3.18 -3.45 -15.43
C ALA A 151 1.72 -3.33 -15.88
N TYR A 152 1.18 -4.40 -16.44
CA TYR A 152 -0.24 -4.46 -16.76
C TYR A 152 -0.75 -5.90 -16.78
N LEU A 153 -2.04 -6.05 -16.49
CA LEU A 153 -2.79 -7.30 -16.57
C LEU A 153 -3.52 -7.35 -17.90
N ALA A 154 -3.27 -8.40 -18.66
CA ALA A 154 -3.96 -8.66 -19.93
C ALA A 154 -4.59 -10.05 -19.94
N GLU A 155 -5.45 -10.28 -20.94
CA GLU A 155 -6.04 -11.58 -21.26
C GLU A 155 -5.72 -11.96 -22.71
N ASN A 156 -5.37 -13.22 -22.93
CA ASN A 156 -5.26 -13.83 -24.25
C ASN A 156 -6.20 -15.05 -24.36
N SER A 157 -6.09 -15.84 -25.43
CA SER A 157 -6.93 -17.04 -25.61
C SER A 157 -6.74 -18.11 -24.54
N ASP A 158 -5.59 -18.09 -23.86
CA ASP A 158 -5.16 -19.14 -22.93
C ASP A 158 -5.41 -18.75 -21.47
N GLY A 159 -5.67 -17.46 -21.20
CA GLY A 159 -6.04 -16.93 -19.90
C GLY A 159 -5.45 -15.55 -19.59
N SER A 160 -5.28 -15.28 -18.30
CA SER A 160 -4.77 -14.01 -17.77
C SER A 160 -3.24 -14.06 -17.59
N LEU A 161 -2.54 -12.97 -17.94
CA LEU A 161 -1.09 -12.84 -17.75
C LEU A 161 -0.67 -11.43 -17.34
N VAL A 162 0.42 -11.34 -16.58
CA VAL A 162 1.04 -10.06 -16.20
C VAL A 162 2.21 -9.78 -17.12
N ILE A 163 2.28 -8.56 -17.62
CA ILE A 163 3.39 -8.06 -18.40
C ILE A 163 4.18 -7.10 -17.54
N ILE A 164 5.51 -7.24 -17.52
CA ILE A 164 6.41 -6.35 -16.78
C ILE A 164 7.44 -5.81 -17.77
N ASN A 165 7.44 -4.50 -17.99
CA ASN A 165 8.32 -3.83 -18.96
C ASN A 165 8.30 -4.46 -20.36
N GLY A 166 7.10 -4.83 -20.84
CA GLY A 166 6.90 -5.46 -22.15
C GLY A 166 7.22 -6.96 -22.20
N VAL A 167 7.71 -7.55 -21.11
CA VAL A 167 7.97 -8.99 -21.03
C VAL A 167 6.75 -9.71 -20.49
N GLU A 168 6.20 -10.62 -21.27
CA GLU A 168 5.08 -11.48 -20.88
C GLU A 168 5.53 -12.48 -19.79
N GLY A 169 4.76 -12.53 -18.71
CA GLY A 169 4.89 -13.57 -17.69
C GLY A 169 4.19 -14.86 -18.08
N LYS A 170 4.11 -15.78 -17.12
CA LYS A 170 3.33 -17.02 -17.26
C LYS A 170 1.83 -16.69 -17.37
N THR A 171 1.13 -17.38 -18.27
CA THR A 171 -0.33 -17.34 -18.35
C THR A 171 -0.97 -18.26 -17.30
N TYR A 172 -2.01 -17.76 -16.64
CA TYR A 172 -2.81 -18.47 -15.65
C TYR A 172 -4.26 -18.54 -16.10
N GLN A 173 -5.02 -19.49 -15.55
CA GLN A 173 -6.46 -19.59 -15.82
C GLN A 173 -7.16 -18.26 -15.52
N ASP A 174 -6.87 -17.67 -14.36
CA ASP A 174 -7.27 -16.32 -14.04
C ASP A 174 -6.30 -15.62 -13.08
N ILE A 175 -6.29 -14.29 -13.14
CA ILE A 175 -5.65 -13.42 -12.17
C ILE A 175 -6.77 -12.59 -11.54
N GLY A 176 -7.12 -12.99 -10.31
CA GLY A 176 -8.21 -12.38 -9.56
C GLY A 176 -7.78 -11.08 -8.88
N THR A 177 -8.77 -10.38 -8.32
CA THR A 177 -8.47 -9.25 -7.45
C THR A 177 -7.80 -9.72 -6.16
N LEU A 178 -6.97 -8.86 -5.62
CA LEU A 178 -6.39 -8.95 -4.28
C LEU A 178 -6.76 -7.68 -3.50
N GLU A 179 -6.86 -7.82 -2.19
CA GLU A 179 -7.08 -6.71 -1.27
C GLU A 179 -5.75 -6.32 -0.62
N THR A 180 -5.48 -5.01 -0.60
CA THR A 180 -4.38 -4.40 0.16
C THR A 180 -4.92 -3.33 1.09
N GLU A 181 -4.05 -2.78 1.94
CA GLU A 181 -4.38 -1.59 2.74
C GLU A 181 -4.79 -0.38 1.90
N ALA A 182 -4.40 -0.32 0.62
CA ALA A 182 -4.80 0.74 -0.31
C ALA A 182 -6.15 0.46 -1.01
N GLY A 183 -6.72 -0.73 -0.82
CA GLY A 183 -7.97 -1.17 -1.44
C GLY A 183 -7.81 -2.41 -2.33
N VAL A 184 -8.86 -2.69 -3.10
CA VAL A 184 -8.97 -3.85 -3.99
C VAL A 184 -8.43 -3.52 -5.38
N THR A 185 -7.53 -4.36 -5.88
CA THR A 185 -6.85 -4.19 -7.17
C THR A 185 -6.49 -5.55 -7.78
N PHE A 186 -6.07 -5.63 -9.04
CA PHE A 186 -5.55 -6.88 -9.61
C PHE A 186 -4.04 -7.04 -9.36
N LEU A 187 -3.32 -5.93 -9.46
CA LEU A 187 -1.86 -5.86 -9.36
C LEU A 187 -1.46 -4.78 -8.36
N SER A 188 -0.45 -5.03 -7.54
CA SER A 188 0.09 -4.02 -6.62
C SER A 188 1.61 -4.08 -6.54
N PHE A 189 2.27 -2.92 -6.54
CA PHE A 189 3.70 -2.83 -6.25
C PHE A 189 3.95 -2.70 -4.75
N THR A 190 5.03 -3.29 -4.26
CA THR A 190 5.55 -2.97 -2.94
C THR A 190 6.00 -1.50 -2.89
N PRO A 191 5.87 -0.82 -1.72
CA PRO A 191 6.25 0.58 -1.56
C PRO A 191 7.68 0.93 -2.01
N ASP A 192 8.61 -0.02 -1.91
CA ASP A 192 10.00 0.13 -2.33
C ASP A 192 10.23 0.00 -3.85
N SER A 193 9.16 -0.21 -4.63
CA SER A 193 9.18 -0.41 -6.09
C SER A 193 9.89 -1.68 -6.57
N GLN A 194 10.30 -2.58 -5.66
CA GLN A 194 11.10 -3.75 -6.05
C GLN A 194 10.26 -4.93 -6.52
N ASN A 195 9.03 -5.06 -6.02
CA ASN A 195 8.21 -6.22 -6.28
C ASN A 195 6.81 -5.85 -6.78
N ILE A 196 6.34 -6.59 -7.77
CA ILE A 196 4.91 -6.64 -8.10
C ILE A 196 4.27 -7.88 -7.47
N VAL A 197 3.08 -7.71 -6.92
CA VAL A 197 2.32 -8.75 -6.22
C VAL A 197 0.96 -8.90 -6.90
N TYR A 198 0.59 -10.13 -7.19
CA TYR A 198 -0.71 -10.47 -7.76
C TYR A 198 -1.18 -11.85 -7.30
N ARG A 199 -2.48 -12.10 -7.45
CA ARG A 199 -3.15 -13.34 -7.03
C ARG A 199 -3.62 -14.09 -8.26
N ALA A 200 -3.15 -15.32 -8.44
CA ALA A 200 -3.67 -16.21 -9.48
C ALA A 200 -4.60 -17.27 -8.90
N GLU A 201 -5.40 -17.86 -9.77
CA GLU A 201 -6.28 -18.98 -9.49
C GLU A 201 -5.93 -20.17 -10.37
N GLU A 202 -5.89 -21.36 -9.77
CA GLU A 202 -5.68 -22.63 -10.46
C GLU A 202 -6.62 -23.68 -9.85
N GLY A 203 -7.67 -24.04 -10.59
CA GLY A 203 -8.74 -24.89 -10.06
C GLY A 203 -9.50 -24.19 -8.93
N GLN A 204 -9.60 -24.85 -7.77
CA GLN A 204 -10.24 -24.27 -6.56
C GLN A 204 -9.21 -23.71 -5.57
N LYS A 205 -7.99 -23.43 -6.05
CA LYS A 205 -6.92 -22.93 -5.22
C LYS A 205 -6.45 -21.58 -5.74
N THR A 206 -5.97 -20.78 -4.81
CA THR A 206 -5.37 -19.48 -5.08
C THR A 206 -3.98 -19.38 -4.46
N PHE A 207 -3.13 -18.56 -5.05
CA PHE A 207 -1.76 -18.34 -4.60
C PHE A 207 -1.28 -16.94 -4.99
N VAL A 208 -0.42 -16.38 -4.15
CA VAL A 208 0.24 -15.10 -4.40
C VAL A 208 1.49 -15.32 -5.24
N ILE A 209 1.67 -14.49 -6.26
CA ILE A 209 2.91 -14.40 -7.02
C ILE A 209 3.58 -13.08 -6.67
N VAL A 210 4.89 -13.17 -6.40
CA VAL A 210 5.77 -12.00 -6.20
C VAL A 210 6.75 -11.98 -7.37
N ASN A 211 6.62 -10.99 -8.25
CA ASN A 211 7.26 -10.93 -9.56
C ASN A 211 6.92 -12.17 -10.41
N THR A 212 7.80 -13.16 -10.42
CA THR A 212 7.64 -14.44 -11.12
C THR A 212 7.63 -15.64 -10.16
N ALA A 213 7.84 -15.41 -8.87
CA ALA A 213 7.92 -16.46 -7.87
C ALA A 213 6.52 -16.84 -7.36
N GLU A 214 6.05 -18.02 -7.75
CA GLU A 214 4.78 -18.58 -7.29
C GLU A 214 4.87 -19.02 -5.81
N GLY A 215 3.89 -18.61 -5.01
CA GLY A 215 3.67 -19.11 -3.67
C GLY A 215 2.99 -20.48 -3.62
N LYS A 216 2.75 -20.96 -2.39
CA LYS A 216 1.95 -22.17 -2.18
C LYS A 216 0.47 -21.88 -2.50
N ARG A 217 -0.23 -22.93 -2.96
CA ARG A 217 -1.67 -22.95 -3.27
C ARG A 217 -2.50 -23.19 -2.01
N TYR A 218 -3.50 -22.35 -1.78
CA TYR A 218 -4.40 -22.38 -0.63
C TYR A 218 -5.86 -22.33 -1.09
N ALA A 219 -6.81 -22.67 -0.21
CA ALA A 219 -8.23 -22.54 -0.53
C ALA A 219 -8.63 -21.06 -0.59
N GLU A 220 -8.11 -20.25 0.34
CA GLU A 220 -8.40 -18.83 0.44
C GLU A 220 -7.15 -18.06 0.89
N ILE A 221 -7.04 -16.80 0.47
CA ILE A 221 -6.00 -15.86 0.89
C ILE A 221 -6.69 -14.55 1.28
N THR A 222 -6.33 -14.03 2.44
CA THR A 222 -6.88 -12.77 2.97
C THR A 222 -6.16 -11.55 2.39
N THR A 223 -6.45 -10.36 2.93
CA THR A 223 -5.73 -9.11 2.66
C THR A 223 -4.20 -9.29 2.71
N ILE A 224 -3.52 -8.68 1.75
CA ILE A 224 -2.06 -8.62 1.64
C ILE A 224 -1.57 -7.31 2.25
N TYR A 225 -0.58 -7.42 3.14
CA TYR A 225 0.06 -6.30 3.83
C TYR A 225 1.49 -6.12 3.32
N PHE A 226 1.90 -4.86 3.18
CA PHE A 226 3.28 -4.51 2.89
C PHE A 226 3.90 -3.83 4.10
N SER A 227 5.14 -4.17 4.44
CA SER A 227 5.88 -3.35 5.39
C SER A 227 6.03 -1.93 4.84
N SER A 228 6.09 -0.94 5.71
CA SER A 228 6.20 0.47 5.32
C SER A 228 7.45 0.76 4.48
N ASP A 229 8.53 0.00 4.68
CA ASP A 229 9.76 0.05 3.89
C ASP A 229 9.71 -0.79 2.61
N GLY A 230 8.59 -1.48 2.33
CA GLY A 230 8.35 -2.33 1.17
C GLY A 230 9.09 -3.66 1.15
N SER A 231 9.93 -3.95 2.14
CA SER A 231 10.81 -5.13 2.15
C SER A 231 10.10 -6.45 2.47
N GLN A 232 8.89 -6.40 3.02
CA GLN A 232 8.12 -7.56 3.44
C GLN A 232 6.69 -7.52 2.90
N ILE A 233 6.23 -8.70 2.48
CA ILE A 233 4.87 -8.98 2.05
C ILE A 233 4.32 -10.02 3.02
N ALA A 234 3.23 -9.71 3.72
CA ALA A 234 2.60 -10.62 4.67
C ALA A 234 1.13 -10.84 4.33
N TYR A 235 0.65 -12.06 4.50
CA TYR A 235 -0.76 -12.40 4.34
C TYR A 235 -1.11 -13.66 5.12
N TYR A 236 -2.41 -13.84 5.36
CA TYR A 236 -2.93 -15.11 5.87
C TYR A 236 -3.54 -15.93 4.73
N ALA A 237 -3.46 -17.24 4.88
CA ALA A 237 -4.11 -18.15 3.96
C ALA A 237 -4.79 -19.28 4.72
N GLU A 238 -5.92 -19.76 4.21
CA GLU A 238 -6.66 -20.87 4.77
C GLU A 238 -6.57 -22.08 3.85
N ASP A 239 -6.32 -23.25 4.45
CA ASP A 239 -6.42 -24.52 3.74
C ASP A 239 -6.85 -25.63 4.71
N GLY A 240 -8.06 -26.16 4.51
CA GLY A 240 -8.70 -27.06 5.47
C GLY A 240 -9.00 -26.34 6.79
N ASN A 241 -8.66 -26.96 7.92
CA ASN A 241 -8.85 -26.37 9.26
C ASN A 241 -7.59 -25.62 9.75
N GLN A 242 -6.73 -25.16 8.83
CA GLN A 242 -5.46 -24.51 9.15
C GLN A 242 -5.42 -23.09 8.59
N LEU A 243 -5.03 -22.15 9.45
CA LEU A 243 -4.65 -20.80 9.12
C LEU A 243 -3.13 -20.72 9.06
N TYR A 244 -2.61 -20.23 7.95
CA TYR A 244 -1.18 -20.03 7.71
C TYR A 244 -0.87 -18.54 7.80
N THR A 245 0.22 -18.18 8.47
CA THR A 245 0.86 -16.87 8.32
C THR A 245 2.00 -17.02 7.33
N ILE A 246 1.99 -16.19 6.29
CA ILE A 246 2.99 -16.20 5.24
C ILE A 246 3.71 -14.85 5.25
N ILE A 247 5.04 -14.89 5.17
CA ILE A 247 5.88 -13.71 4.94
C ILE A 247 6.78 -14.01 3.74
N ASN A 248 6.77 -13.14 2.73
CA ASN A 248 7.57 -13.26 1.51
C ASN A 248 7.42 -14.63 0.82
N ASN A 249 6.18 -15.08 0.65
CA ASN A 249 5.81 -16.40 0.13
C ASN A 249 6.37 -17.60 0.93
N GLN A 250 6.86 -17.40 2.16
CA GLN A 250 7.30 -18.46 3.07
C GLN A 250 6.36 -18.59 4.26
N VAL A 251 5.94 -19.83 4.57
CA VAL A 251 5.13 -20.10 5.76
C VAL A 251 5.99 -19.90 7.00
N THR A 252 5.60 -18.95 7.85
CA THR A 252 6.30 -18.67 9.12
C THR A 252 5.57 -19.26 10.33
N ASN A 253 4.26 -19.47 10.21
CA ASN A 253 3.43 -19.97 11.29
C ASN A 253 2.19 -20.70 10.75
N VAL A 254 1.72 -21.72 11.48
CA VAL A 254 0.49 -22.48 11.16
C VAL A 254 -0.30 -22.73 12.44
N GLN A 255 -1.58 -22.38 12.45
CA GLN A 255 -2.49 -22.56 13.60
C GLN A 255 -3.81 -23.19 13.13
N PRO A 256 -4.54 -23.93 13.98
CA PRO A 256 -5.91 -24.35 13.67
C PRO A 256 -6.88 -23.15 13.72
N ILE A 257 -7.85 -23.09 12.79
CA ILE A 257 -8.86 -22.00 12.72
C ILE A 257 -9.79 -22.04 13.93
N ASN A 258 -10.17 -23.24 14.38
CA ASN A 258 -10.93 -23.48 15.61
C ASN A 258 -10.07 -24.27 16.62
N PRO A 259 -9.23 -23.61 17.43
CA PRO A 259 -8.47 -24.30 18.46
C PRO A 259 -9.43 -24.93 19.47
N THR A 260 -9.29 -26.24 19.70
CA THR A 260 -10.03 -26.89 20.78
C THR A 260 -9.63 -26.21 22.10
N PRO A 261 -10.58 -25.76 22.95
CA PRO A 261 -10.23 -25.11 24.19
C PRO A 261 -9.31 -26.03 25.00
N PRO A 262 -8.30 -25.47 25.71
CA PRO A 262 -7.46 -26.28 26.58
C PRO A 262 -8.36 -27.09 27.51
N ASN A 263 -8.08 -28.38 27.64
CA ASN A 263 -8.84 -29.26 28.52
C ASN A 263 -8.71 -28.73 29.96
N THR A 264 -9.69 -27.95 30.41
CA THR A 264 -9.75 -27.35 31.74
C THR A 264 -10.24 -28.34 32.79
N ASN A 265 -10.35 -29.63 32.47
CA ASN A 265 -10.66 -30.62 33.49
C ASN A 265 -9.53 -30.57 34.53
N PRO A 266 -9.84 -30.21 35.79
CA PRO A 266 -8.86 -30.25 36.85
C PRO A 266 -8.29 -31.67 36.92
N PRO A 267 -6.98 -31.83 37.17
CA PRO A 267 -6.41 -33.16 37.37
C PRO A 267 -7.25 -33.89 38.42
N PRO A 268 -7.54 -35.19 38.23
CA PRO A 268 -8.33 -35.95 39.19
C PRO A 268 -7.71 -35.77 40.58
N PRO A 269 -8.52 -35.58 41.63
CA PRO A 269 -8.02 -35.33 42.96
C PRO A 269 -7.00 -36.40 43.32
N SER A 270 -5.79 -35.99 43.68
CA SER A 270 -4.74 -36.91 44.13
C SER A 270 -5.32 -37.75 45.25
N THR A 271 -5.34 -39.07 45.06
CA THR A 271 -5.82 -40.02 46.05
C THR A 271 -5.04 -39.77 47.35
N PRO A 272 -5.69 -39.44 48.48
CA PRO A 272 -4.98 -39.28 49.73
C PRO A 272 -4.25 -40.59 50.05
N PRO A 273 -3.02 -40.56 50.57
CA PRO A 273 -2.35 -41.77 50.99
C PRO A 273 -3.25 -42.50 52.00
N GLN A 274 -3.49 -43.79 51.75
CA GLN A 274 -4.26 -44.64 52.66
C GLN A 274 -3.60 -44.59 54.04
N ALA A 275 -4.30 -44.00 55.01
CA ALA A 275 -3.90 -44.02 56.39
C ALA A 275 -3.98 -45.47 56.89
N ASN A 276 -2.82 -46.03 57.24
CA ASN A 276 -2.75 -47.30 57.96
C ASN A 276 -3.54 -47.17 59.27
N THR A 277 -4.53 -48.03 59.40
CA THR A 277 -5.38 -48.14 60.59
C THR A 277 -4.59 -48.63 61.79
N THR A 278 -4.63 -47.90 62.90
CA THR A 278 -4.53 -48.47 64.25
C THR A 278 -5.68 -47.93 65.09
N PRO A 279 -6.41 -48.79 65.82
CA PRO A 279 -7.61 -48.37 66.52
C PRO A 279 -7.25 -47.72 67.85
N ASN A 280 -7.85 -46.57 68.16
CA ASN A 280 -8.12 -46.23 69.55
C ASN A 280 -9.33 -45.31 69.70
N SER A 281 -10.14 -45.69 70.67
CA SER A 281 -11.42 -45.14 71.08
C SER A 281 -11.32 -43.78 71.75
N ALA A 282 -12.20 -42.84 71.41
CA ALA A 282 -12.83 -41.93 72.38
C ALA A 282 -14.02 -41.19 71.76
N LYS A 283 -15.11 -41.13 72.51
CA LYS A 283 -16.40 -40.46 72.24
C LYS A 283 -16.26 -38.94 72.34
N SER A 284 -16.97 -38.16 71.48
CA SER A 284 -17.67 -36.95 71.94
C SER A 284 -18.60 -36.32 70.86
N LYS A 285 -19.90 -36.53 71.09
CA LYS A 285 -21.06 -35.60 71.04
C LYS A 285 -21.21 -34.57 69.91
N SER A 286 -22.33 -34.75 69.19
CA SER A 286 -23.06 -33.83 68.32
C SER A 286 -23.49 -32.52 68.98
N ARG A 287 -23.55 -31.43 68.19
CA ARG A 287 -24.57 -30.39 68.35
C ARG A 287 -24.90 -29.74 67.00
N ASN A 288 -26.14 -29.92 66.57
CA ASN A 288 -26.80 -29.22 65.46
C ASN A 288 -27.02 -27.74 65.82
N LEU A 289 -27.06 -26.87 64.79
CA LEU A 289 -27.95 -25.72 64.65
C LEU A 289 -27.87 -25.19 63.20
N SER A 290 -29.02 -25.11 62.53
CA SER A 290 -29.34 -24.28 61.34
C SER A 290 -30.41 -23.25 61.77
N PRO A 291 -31.05 -22.41 60.91
CA PRO A 291 -30.73 -21.87 59.57
C PRO A 291 -31.04 -20.33 59.45
N GLY A 292 -30.88 -19.74 58.25
CA GLY A 292 -31.50 -18.47 57.82
C GLY A 292 -30.90 -18.00 56.48
N ILE A 293 -31.51 -18.27 55.31
CA ILE A 293 -32.60 -17.54 54.59
C ILE A 293 -32.25 -16.07 54.31
N ASP A 294 -31.94 -15.73 53.06
CA ASP A 294 -32.85 -14.89 52.25
C ASP A 294 -32.55 -14.96 50.73
N ASN A 295 -33.63 -15.12 49.96
CA ASN A 295 -33.72 -14.93 48.51
C ASN A 295 -34.00 -13.42 48.28
N GLN A 296 -33.66 -12.77 47.16
CA GLN A 296 -34.38 -12.79 45.87
C GLN A 296 -33.82 -11.62 44.97
N PRO A 297 -34.31 -11.35 43.74
CA PRO A 297 -33.49 -11.23 42.53
C PRO A 297 -33.63 -9.86 41.84
N ASP A 298 -33.16 -9.80 40.59
CA ASP A 298 -33.44 -8.80 39.55
C ASP A 298 -32.78 -7.42 39.66
N LYS A 299 -31.89 -7.16 38.69
CA LYS A 299 -32.02 -6.02 37.76
C LYS A 299 -31.03 -6.13 36.59
N LEU A 300 -31.57 -6.49 35.43
CA LEU A 300 -31.10 -6.07 34.12
C LEU A 300 -31.20 -4.55 34.00
N ASN A 301 -30.12 -3.85 33.60
CA ASN A 301 -30.14 -2.81 32.56
C ASN A 301 -28.72 -2.26 32.24
N PRO A 302 -28.52 -1.49 31.15
CA PRO A 302 -27.53 -1.80 30.13
C PRO A 302 -26.37 -0.80 30.09
N LEU A 303 -25.39 -1.14 29.25
CA LEU A 303 -24.27 -0.32 28.81
C LEU A 303 -24.70 1.12 28.44
N ILE A 304 -24.10 2.10 29.13
CA ILE A 304 -24.03 3.49 28.68
C ILE A 304 -22.54 3.80 28.49
N CYS A 305 -22.10 3.86 27.23
CA CYS A 305 -20.81 4.45 26.87
C CYS A 305 -20.91 5.97 27.02
N GLY A 306 -20.16 6.51 27.98
CA GLY A 306 -19.89 7.94 28.09
C GLY A 306 -18.78 8.34 27.13
N GLN A 307 -18.95 9.48 26.47
CA GLN A 307 -17.97 10.05 25.57
C GLN A 307 -16.68 10.41 26.32
N THR A 308 -15.58 9.74 25.94
CA THR A 308 -14.21 10.24 25.73
C THR A 308 -13.26 9.05 25.73
N THR A 309 -12.58 8.86 24.60
CA THR A 309 -11.27 8.22 24.39
C THR A 309 -10.93 6.92 25.15
N ASP A 310 -10.61 5.90 24.34
CA ASP A 310 -9.90 4.66 24.65
C ASP A 310 -10.75 3.45 25.03
N CYS A 311 -11.24 2.75 24.00
CA CYS A 311 -11.44 1.30 24.05
C CYS A 311 -10.36 0.68 23.17
N ASN A 312 -9.35 0.06 23.78
CA ASN A 312 -8.40 -0.79 23.08
C ASN A 312 -9.09 -2.11 22.72
N PHE A 313 -9.26 -2.38 21.43
CA PHE A 313 -8.92 -3.64 20.75
C PHE A 313 -8.61 -3.34 19.28
#